data_AF-A0A5K7Z9U1-F1
#
_entry.id   AF-A0A5K7Z9U1-F1
#
_cell.length_a   1.000
_cell.length_b   1.000
_cell.length_c   1.000
_cell.angle_alpha   90.00
_cell.angle_beta   90.00
_cell.angle_gamma   90.00
#
_symmetry.space_group_name_H-M   'P 1'
#
loop_
_entity.id
_entity.type
_entity.pdbx_description
1 polymer ?
#
loop_
_entity_poly.entity_id
_entity_poly.type
_entity_poly.pdbx_seq_one_letter_code
_entity_poly.pdbx_strand_id
1 'polypeptide(L)' 'MKALRQLRKIKNKRQQAKIYDAVDGLKDFPNCPNVKKLKNRSEYRLRIGSWRVLFTETLEIISIEEVRKRNERTYSE' A
#
# COMPACT_ATOMS: atom_id res chain seq x y z
N MET A 1 -1.28 -14.36 -11.05
CA MET A 1 -1.67 -13.04 -11.61
C MET A 1 -3.18 -12.87 -11.81
N LYS A 2 -3.97 -12.62 -10.76
CA LYS A 2 -5.43 -12.39 -10.87
C LYS A 2 -5.76 -10.99 -11.40
N ALA A 3 -5.10 -9.95 -10.87
CA ALA A 3 -5.33 -8.55 -11.24
C ALA A 3 -5.10 -8.29 -12.73
N LEU A 4 -3.97 -8.73 -13.30
CA LEU A 4 -3.67 -8.54 -14.73
C LEU A 4 -4.69 -9.24 -15.64
N ARG A 5 -5.15 -10.44 -15.28
CA ARG A 5 -6.21 -11.14 -16.02
C ARG A 5 -7.54 -10.39 -15.98
N GLN A 6 -7.89 -9.81 -14.83
CA GLN A 6 -9.10 -9.01 -14.68
C GLN A 6 -9.00 -7.69 -15.47
N LEU A 7 -7.85 -7.03 -15.44
CA LEU A 7 -7.59 -5.80 -16.20
C LEU A 7 -7.69 -6.03 -17.71
N ARG A 8 -7.14 -7.14 -18.21
CA ARG A 8 -7.22 -7.52 -19.63
C ARG A 8 -8.65 -7.76 -20.14
N LYS A 9 -9.60 -8.09 -19.25
CA LYS A 9 -11.03 -8.25 -19.61
C LYS A 9 -11.71 -6.91 -19.92
N ILE A 10 -11.13 -5.78 -19.48
CA ILE A 10 -11.68 -4.46 -19.75
C ILE A 10 -11.42 -4.11 -21.21
N LYS A 11 -12.41 -4.18 -22.10
CA LYS A 11 -12.18 -3.92 -23.54
C LYS A 11 -11.73 -2.48 -23.83
N ASN A 12 -12.13 -1.52 -22.99
CA ASN A 12 -11.79 -0.12 -23.15
C ASN A 12 -10.31 0.16 -22.76
N LYS A 13 -9.47 0.44 -23.77
CA LYS A 13 -8.04 0.72 -23.59
C LYS A 13 -7.75 2.00 -22.80
N ARG A 14 -8.54 3.06 -22.99
CA ARG A 14 -8.41 4.29 -22.20
C ARG A 14 -8.70 4.03 -20.72
N GLN A 15 -9.68 3.17 -20.44
CA GLN A 15 -9.99 2.77 -19.06
C GLN A 15 -8.88 1.90 -18.45
N GLN A 16 -8.25 1.02 -19.22
CA GLN A 16 -7.07 0.29 -18.76
C GLN A 16 -5.92 1.24 -18.41
N ALA A 17 -5.60 2.19 -19.30
CA ALA A 17 -4.56 3.20 -19.08
C ALA A 17 -4.82 3.99 -17.79
N LYS A 18 -6.05 4.50 -17.60
CA LYS A 18 -6.42 5.19 -16.35
C LYS A 18 -6.23 4.35 -15.08
N ILE A 19 -6.44 3.04 -15.17
CA ILE A 19 -6.22 2.14 -14.03
C ILE A 19 -4.72 1.96 -13.79
N TYR A 20 -3.91 1.83 -14.85
CA TYR A 20 -2.45 1.79 -14.72
C TYR A 20 -1.91 3.07 -14.09
N ASP A 21 -2.28 4.24 -14.61
CA ASP A 21 -1.81 5.54 -14.10
C ASP A 21 -2.18 5.74 -12.63
N ALA A 22 -3.39 5.34 -12.24
CA ALA A 22 -3.82 5.44 -10.85
C ALA A 22 -3.10 4.45 -9.93
N VAL A 23 -2.72 3.27 -10.43
CA VAL A 23 -1.91 2.31 -9.68
C VAL A 23 -0.45 2.79 -9.56
N ASP A 24 0.11 3.46 -10.57
CA ASP A 24 1.44 4.09 -10.47
C ASP A 24 1.49 5.12 -9.33
N GLY A 25 0.41 5.88 -9.14
CA GLY A 25 0.27 6.81 -8.02
C GLY A 25 0.29 6.17 -6.62
N LEU A 26 0.20 4.84 -6.50
CA LEU A 26 0.39 4.15 -5.23
C LEU A 26 1.85 4.17 -4.74
N LYS A 27 2.80 4.63 -5.56
CA LYS A 27 4.19 4.90 -5.11
C LYS A 27 4.26 5.90 -3.95
N ASP A 28 3.26 6.78 -3.84
CA ASP A 28 3.16 7.79 -2.78
C ASP A 28 2.36 7.29 -1.56
N PHE A 29 2.04 5.99 -1.50
CA PHE A 29 1.30 5.39 -0.38
C PHE A 29 2.07 5.56 0.94
N PRO A 30 1.42 5.90 2.07
CA PRO A 30 -0.04 5.92 2.31
C PRO A 30 -0.79 7.17 1.83
N ASN A 31 -0.09 8.17 1.31
CA ASN A 31 -0.64 9.50 1.00
C ASN A 31 -1.26 9.58 -0.40
N CYS A 32 -2.10 8.60 -0.75
CA CYS A 32 -2.76 8.55 -2.06
C CYS A 32 -4.23 9.00 -1.98
N PRO A 33 -4.72 9.85 -2.89
CA PRO A 33 -6.14 10.17 -2.98
C PRO A 33 -6.96 8.93 -3.39
N ASN A 34 -8.23 8.88 -3.01
CA ASN A 34 -9.17 7.80 -3.36
C ASN A 34 -8.81 6.40 -2.85
N VAL A 35 -7.82 6.27 -1.97
CA VAL A 35 -7.50 5.05 -1.24
C VAL A 35 -8.23 5.03 0.10
N LYS A 36 -8.84 3.89 0.46
CA LYS A 36 -9.43 3.67 1.79
C LYS A 36 -9.19 2.24 2.25
N LYS A 37 -8.81 2.06 3.52
CA LYS A 37 -8.77 0.73 4.17
C LYS A 37 -10.19 0.14 4.25
N LEU A 38 -10.34 -1.15 3.99
CA LEU A 38 -11.62 -1.84 4.15
C LEU A 38 -11.89 -2.07 5.64
N LYS A 39 -13.17 -2.00 6.04
CA LYS A 39 -13.58 -2.31 7.42
C LYS A 39 -13.36 -3.80 7.67
N ASN A 40 -12.78 -4.13 8.82
CA ASN A 40 -12.56 -5.51 9.29
C ASN A 40 -11.71 -6.38 8.36
N ARG A 41 -10.87 -5.78 7.50
CA ARG A 41 -9.93 -6.51 6.66
C ARG A 41 -8.60 -5.78 6.51
N SER A 42 -7.56 -6.50 6.11
CA SER A 42 -6.23 -5.95 5.88
C SER A 42 -6.10 -5.23 4.53
N GLU A 43 -7.03 -5.42 3.59
CA GLU A 43 -6.92 -4.79 2.28
C GLU A 43 -7.35 -3.32 2.26
N TYR A 44 -6.71 -2.58 1.37
CA TYR A 44 -7.07 -1.26 0.91
C TYR A 44 -7.82 -1.34 -0.41
N ARG A 45 -8.58 -0.28 -0.69
CA ARG A 45 -9.27 -0.07 -1.96
C ARG A 45 -8.88 1.29 -2.53
N LEU A 46 -8.33 1.27 -3.74
CA LEU A 46 -8.22 2.44 -4.62
C LEU A 46 -9.45 2.51 -5.54
N ARG A 47 -10.11 3.67 -5.60
CA ARG A 47 -11.28 3.90 -6.47
C ARG A 47 -10.93 4.73 -7.70
N ILE A 48 -11.30 4.25 -8.88
CA ILE A 48 -11.05 4.88 -10.19
C ILE A 48 -12.36 4.91 -10.97
N GLY A 49 -13.16 5.95 -10.77
CA GLY A 49 -14.52 6.03 -11.30
C GLY A 49 -15.40 4.85 -10.83
N SER A 50 -15.84 4.02 -11.77
CA SER A 50 -16.63 2.80 -11.52
C SER A 50 -15.77 1.58 -11.15
N TRP A 51 -14.44 1.66 -11.24
CA TRP A 51 -13.52 0.56 -11.00
C TRP A 51 -12.89 0.63 -9.61
N ARG A 52 -12.51 -0.53 -9.07
CA ARG A 52 -11.83 -0.66 -7.79
C ARG A 52 -10.62 -1.59 -7.93
N VAL A 53 -9.49 -1.17 -7.35
CA VAL A 53 -8.31 -2.01 -7.16
C VAL A 53 -8.24 -2.34 -5.68
N LEU A 54 -8.21 -3.63 -5.35
CA LEU A 54 -7.99 -4.12 -3.99
C LEU A 54 -6.54 -4.55 -3.87
N PHE A 55 -5.86 -4.08 -2.82
CA PHE A 55 -4.47 -4.40 -2.56
C PHE A 55 -4.21 -4.44 -1.07
N THR A 56 -3.20 -5.19 -0.66
CA THR A 56 -2.66 -5.14 0.70
C THR A 56 -1.31 -4.45 0.64
N GLU A 57 -1.03 -3.64 1.65
CA GLU A 57 0.33 -3.24 1.95
C GLU A 57 0.87 -4.21 2.99
N THR A 58 2.07 -4.73 2.75
CA THR A 58 2.84 -5.49 3.74
C THR A 58 4.16 -4.75 3.89
N LEU A 59 4.20 -3.76 4.78
CA LEU A 59 5.43 -3.07 5.14
C LEU A 59 5.58 -3.11 6.66
N GLU A 60 6.56 -3.88 7.10
CA GLU A 60 7.03 -3.87 8.48
C GLU A 60 8.53 -3.63 8.42
N ILE A 61 8.95 -2.40 8.74
CA ILE A 61 10.37 -2.05 8.86
C ILE A 61 10.61 -1.72 10.32
N ILE A 62 11.29 -2.64 11.00
CA ILE A 62 11.69 -2.52 12.41
C ILE A 62 13.18 -2.20 12.42
N SER A 63 13.54 -1.05 13.01
CA SER A 63 14.94 -0.65 13.20
C SER A 63 15.38 -0.93 14.63
N ILE A 64 16.53 -1.59 14.80
CA ILE A 64 17.13 -1.90 16.10
C ILE A 64 18.36 -1.00 16.27
N GLU A 65 18.28 -0.12 17.25
CA GLU A 65 19.33 0.88 17.50
C GLU A 65 20.33 0.39 18.55
N GLU A 66 19.85 -0.30 19.59
CA GLU A 66 20.68 -0.68 20.75
C GLU A 66 19.95 -1.71 21.65
N VAL A 67 20.72 -2.56 22.34
CA VAL A 67 20.24 -3.43 23.43
C VAL A 67 21.08 -3.21 24.70
N ARG A 68 20.45 -2.74 25.79
CA ARG A 68 21.10 -2.57 27.10
C ARG A 68 20.39 -3.34 28.22
N LYS A 69 21.12 -3.61 29.31
CA LYS A 69 20.58 -4.21 30.52
C LYS A 69 19.76 -3.16 31.30
N ARG A 70 18.56 -3.55 31.75
CA ARG A 70 17.55 -2.67 32.38
C ARG A 70 18.05 -1.76 33.51
N ASN A 71 19.11 -2.14 34.21
CA ASN A 71 19.59 -1.46 35.43
C ASN A 71 21.07 -1.05 35.36
N GLU A 72 21.66 -0.92 34.18
CA GLU A 72 23.04 -0.46 34.03
C GLU A 72 23.08 1.08 34.10
N ARG A 73 23.79 1.66 35.08
CA ARG A 73 23.99 3.12 35.19
C ARG A 73 25.22 3.52 34.39
N THR A 74 25.06 4.50 33.52
CA THR A 74 26.15 5.15 32.80
C THR A 74 26.61 6.38 33.59
N TYR A 75 27.83 6.38 34.11
CA TYR A 75 28.54 7.62 34.42
C TYR A 75 29.50 7.90 33.27
N SER A 76 29.45 9.13 32.77
CA SER A 76 30.34 9.66 31.74
C SER A 76 31.67 10.06 32.40
N GLU A 77 32.80 9.63 31.82
CA GLU A 77 34.07 10.35 31.89
C GLU A 77 34.18 11.29 30.68
#